data_AF-A0A6A5Y629-F1
#
_entry.id   AF-A0A6A5Y629-F1
#
_cell.length_a   1.000
_cell.length_b   1.000
_cell.length_c   1.000
_cell.angle_alpha   90.00
_cell.angle_beta   90.00
_cell.angle_gamma   90.00
#
_symmetry.space_group_name_H-M   'P 1'
#
loop_
_entity.id
_entity.type
_entity.pdbx_description
1 polymer ?
#
loop_
_entity_poly.entity_id
_entity_poly.type
_entity_poly.pdbx_seq_one_letter_code
_entity_poly.pdbx_strand_id
1 'polypeptide(L)'
;MTMAQTVAAAAAGSAKGDEDKYDGAALLKDIKLQQSLLNSNPSLRQRFDQAYKEKPESIGPQQFMTQFWENRVHLLRSHAVETSQGVGKYNVLAALKPQYVNGEKKMNLSKEQIHIIFAQHPLVRKAYNENVPRRSEDEFWSQFFGSRLLKKLKGEKINPDTDPIVPFLDKYLDLNVDTDPLQNQGAQELIVPHFLDVEGNEQNHSQRLGNRPDWTMRPNSYDKVPILRTLNRMSEKMMKDVPPADIVDRHAPVGMDEDTYKELQLRDLQRAEADNRVVLKVKDQGRLFAIGQGLHTSSSASTYAKRTPSQVLSTIHKDLNTISPGAALNLESAIGIDEDSSSDEESGSRKKARVGSKSTRTAATSEIVKAIKKRHTYDDDLLSSQDTVSNEQIAKLGVSRSVFDTLSMTHNTTVEFLHYFWAVYYSGDADRANEVARLVETLDKSLDRIKAVETTAELERTAKIDQLRKDNEAFTQRTGRRRKFDPNSMPGGAKAVNDIMTPLTRAIQSAIDQYRKALQEQMSQLPTS
;
A
#
# COMPACT_ATOMS: atom_id res chain seq x y z
N MET A 1 33.06 -0.28 40.21
CA MET A 1 32.61 -0.84 38.92
C MET A 1 31.25 -1.55 39.04
N THR A 2 30.23 -0.92 39.63
CA THR A 2 28.88 -1.54 39.78
C THR A 2 27.70 -0.57 39.71
N MET A 3 27.93 0.72 39.43
CA MET A 3 26.88 1.76 39.38
C MET A 3 26.60 2.29 37.96
N ALA A 4 27.23 1.72 36.92
CA ALA A 4 27.06 2.17 35.53
C ALA A 4 26.10 1.28 34.70
N GLN A 5 25.63 0.16 35.25
CA GLN A 5 24.77 -0.80 34.53
C GLN A 5 23.26 -0.59 34.75
N THR A 6 22.85 0.26 35.70
CA THR A 6 21.42 0.41 36.06
C THR A 6 20.70 1.52 35.30
N VAL A 7 21.42 2.47 34.69
CA VAL A 7 20.81 3.64 34.01
C VAL A 7 20.60 3.39 32.50
N ALA A 8 21.35 2.45 31.91
CA ALA A 8 21.22 2.09 30.50
C ALA A 8 19.93 1.29 30.18
N ALA A 9 19.26 0.72 31.18
CA ALA A 9 18.04 -0.06 30.98
C ALA A 9 16.76 0.81 30.84
N ALA A 10 16.76 2.04 31.34
CA ALA A 10 15.55 2.88 31.35
C ALA A 10 15.29 3.63 30.03
N ALA A 11 16.35 3.98 29.27
CA ALA A 11 16.22 4.74 28.00
C ALA A 11 16.05 3.85 26.76
N ALA A 12 16.41 2.56 26.85
CA ALA A 12 16.17 1.56 25.80
C ALA A 12 14.70 1.15 25.66
N GLY A 13 13.85 1.43 26.66
CA GLY A 13 12.42 1.07 26.65
C GLY A 13 11.56 1.93 25.73
N SER A 14 11.96 3.15 25.37
CA SER A 14 11.08 4.09 24.67
C SER A 14 11.11 3.99 23.14
N ALA A 15 12.18 3.47 22.53
CA ALA A 15 12.27 3.29 21.06
C ALA A 15 11.84 1.87 20.62
N LYS A 16 12.14 0.84 21.43
CA LYS A 16 11.48 -0.47 21.29
C LYS A 16 9.96 -0.34 21.40
N GLY A 17 9.48 0.54 22.27
CA GLY A 17 8.06 0.78 22.45
C GLY A 17 7.30 1.32 21.22
N ASP A 18 7.96 1.82 20.16
CA ASP A 18 7.28 2.27 18.94
C ASP A 18 7.32 1.21 17.82
N GLU A 19 8.41 0.44 17.68
CA GLU A 19 8.45 -0.72 16.78
C GLU A 19 7.55 -1.85 17.30
N ASP A 20 7.48 -2.05 18.62
CA ASP A 20 6.60 -3.03 19.27
C ASP A 20 5.11 -2.70 19.08
N LYS A 21 4.74 -1.43 18.81
CA LYS A 21 3.33 -1.03 18.56
C LYS A 21 2.80 -1.52 17.22
N TYR A 22 3.66 -1.67 16.22
CA TYR A 22 3.30 -2.15 14.88
C TYR A 22 3.66 -3.62 14.64
N ASP A 23 4.12 -4.30 15.69
CA ASP A 23 4.36 -5.73 15.65
C ASP A 23 3.06 -6.49 15.41
N GLY A 24 3.15 -7.55 14.61
CA GLY A 24 1.99 -8.35 14.20
C GLY A 24 1.27 -8.96 15.41
N ALA A 25 2.01 -9.42 16.42
CA ALA A 25 1.42 -10.03 17.61
C ALA A 25 0.67 -9.02 18.49
N ALA A 26 1.12 -7.75 18.52
CA ALA A 26 0.41 -6.67 19.22
C ALA A 26 -0.89 -6.29 18.49
N LEU A 27 -0.83 -6.15 17.16
CA LEU A 27 -1.98 -5.81 16.31
C LEU A 27 -3.07 -6.89 16.33
N LEU A 28 -2.68 -8.17 16.43
CA LEU A 28 -3.63 -9.29 16.55
C LEU A 28 -4.39 -9.29 17.88
N LYS A 29 -3.82 -8.70 18.94
CA LYS A 29 -4.46 -8.58 20.26
C LYS A 29 -5.42 -7.38 20.34
N ASP A 30 -5.25 -6.37 19.50
CA ASP A 30 -6.09 -5.16 19.52
C ASP A 30 -7.42 -5.36 18.78
N ILE A 31 -8.43 -5.81 19.52
CA ILE A 31 -9.79 -6.03 19.01
C ILE A 31 -10.46 -4.71 18.59
N LYS A 32 -10.13 -3.57 19.23
CA LYS A 32 -10.76 -2.28 18.89
C LYS A 32 -10.29 -1.79 17.54
N LEU A 33 -8.99 -1.94 17.25
CA LEU A 33 -8.42 -1.64 15.95
C LEU A 33 -9.04 -2.51 14.84
N GLN A 34 -9.17 -3.82 15.10
CA GLN A 34 -9.82 -4.75 14.18
C GLN A 34 -11.27 -4.34 13.87
N GLN A 35 -12.05 -4.00 14.91
CA GLN A 35 -13.42 -3.50 14.73
C GLN A 35 -13.48 -2.18 13.96
N SER A 36 -12.54 -1.26 14.24
CA SER A 36 -12.43 0.01 13.51
C SER A 36 -12.18 -0.23 12.02
N LEU A 37 -11.28 -1.14 11.68
CA LEU A 37 -10.97 -1.49 10.30
C LEU A 37 -12.19 -2.12 9.59
N LEU A 38 -12.93 -3.01 10.26
CA LEU A 38 -14.17 -3.58 9.72
C LEU A 38 -15.26 -2.53 9.51
N ASN A 39 -15.31 -1.49 10.34
CA ASN A 39 -16.27 -0.40 10.17
C ASN A 39 -15.87 0.57 9.05
N SER A 40 -14.57 0.80 8.87
CA SER A 40 -14.04 1.65 7.80
C SER A 40 -14.19 0.99 6.42
N ASN A 41 -14.08 -0.34 6.34
CA ASN A 41 -14.15 -1.07 5.08
C ASN A 41 -15.36 -2.04 5.03
N PRO A 42 -16.45 -1.67 4.33
CA PRO A 42 -17.66 -2.49 4.28
C PRO A 42 -17.47 -3.80 3.48
N SER A 43 -16.58 -3.83 2.48
CA SER A 43 -16.33 -5.05 1.70
C SER A 43 -15.59 -6.09 2.55
N LEU A 44 -14.62 -5.67 3.35
CA LEU A 44 -13.92 -6.53 4.31
C LEU A 44 -14.88 -7.08 5.37
N ARG A 45 -15.80 -6.25 5.85
CA ARG A 45 -16.85 -6.68 6.79
C ARG A 45 -17.76 -7.76 6.20
N GLN A 46 -18.21 -7.59 4.97
CA GLN A 46 -19.02 -8.60 4.29
C GLN A 46 -18.27 -9.94 4.17
N ARG A 47 -16.99 -9.89 3.79
CA ARG A 47 -16.12 -11.07 3.72
C ARG A 47 -15.98 -11.76 5.08
N PHE A 48 -15.73 -10.99 6.13
CA PHE A 48 -15.62 -11.49 7.49
C PHE A 48 -16.93 -12.16 7.95
N ASP A 49 -18.06 -11.48 7.81
CA ASP A 49 -19.37 -11.97 8.25
C ASP A 49 -19.78 -13.25 7.50
N GLN A 50 -19.46 -13.33 6.20
CA GLN A 50 -19.79 -14.51 5.41
C GLN A 50 -18.86 -15.69 5.74
N ALA A 51 -17.55 -15.47 5.82
CA ALA A 51 -16.61 -16.52 6.21
C ALA A 51 -16.88 -17.02 7.64
N TYR A 52 -17.32 -16.13 8.53
CA TYR A 52 -17.75 -16.48 9.88
C TYR A 52 -19.02 -17.37 9.89
N LYS A 53 -19.98 -17.11 9.01
CA LYS A 53 -21.19 -17.95 8.86
C LYS A 53 -20.89 -19.32 8.27
N GLU A 54 -19.94 -19.39 7.34
CA GLU A 54 -19.58 -20.60 6.61
C GLU A 54 -18.51 -21.46 7.33
N LYS A 55 -18.09 -21.05 8.53
CA LYS A 55 -17.04 -21.74 9.28
C LYS A 55 -17.43 -23.18 9.65
N PRO A 56 -16.49 -24.15 9.59
CA PRO A 56 -16.65 -25.44 10.25
C PRO A 56 -16.97 -25.33 11.75
N GLU A 57 -17.83 -26.21 12.26
CA GLU A 57 -18.15 -26.29 13.70
C GLU A 57 -16.93 -26.66 14.57
N SER A 58 -15.95 -27.35 13.98
CA SER A 58 -14.70 -27.73 14.66
C SER A 58 -13.78 -26.54 14.96
N ILE A 59 -13.98 -25.39 14.31
CA ILE A 59 -13.12 -24.21 14.47
C ILE A 59 -13.78 -23.26 15.47
N GLY A 60 -13.04 -23.00 16.55
CA GLY A 60 -13.44 -22.01 17.54
C GLY A 60 -13.52 -20.61 16.92
N PRO A 61 -14.45 -19.75 17.37
CA PRO A 61 -14.57 -18.39 16.85
C PRO A 61 -13.26 -17.58 17.01
N GLN A 62 -12.50 -17.85 18.08
CA GLN A 62 -11.21 -17.23 18.33
C GLN A 62 -10.15 -17.68 17.33
N GLN A 63 -10.06 -18.97 17.03
CA GLN A 63 -9.12 -19.51 16.02
C GLN A 63 -9.43 -18.96 14.63
N PHE A 64 -10.71 -18.84 14.27
CA PHE A 64 -11.10 -18.21 13.01
C PHE A 64 -10.65 -16.75 12.96
N MET A 65 -10.86 -15.98 14.04
CA MET A 65 -10.45 -14.58 14.10
C MET A 65 -8.93 -14.41 13.98
N THR A 66 -8.13 -15.22 14.68
CA THR A 66 -6.67 -15.12 14.60
C THR A 66 -6.20 -15.39 13.18
N GLN A 67 -6.70 -16.45 12.54
CA GLN A 67 -6.32 -16.82 11.17
C GLN A 67 -6.77 -15.79 10.13
N PHE A 68 -7.99 -15.25 10.28
CA PHE A 68 -8.50 -14.19 9.40
C PHE A 68 -7.61 -12.94 9.42
N TRP A 69 -7.12 -12.58 10.62
CA TRP A 69 -6.27 -11.40 10.82
C TRP A 69 -4.78 -11.66 10.57
N GLU A 70 -4.27 -12.88 10.79
CA GLU A 70 -2.89 -13.28 10.47
C GLU A 70 -2.56 -13.02 8.99
N ASN A 71 -3.49 -13.36 8.10
CA ASN A 71 -3.35 -13.10 6.67
C ASN A 71 -3.42 -11.59 6.32
N ARG A 72 -3.92 -10.76 7.24
CA ARG A 72 -4.24 -9.33 7.04
C ARG A 72 -3.54 -8.41 8.03
N VAL A 73 -2.45 -8.86 8.64
CA VAL A 73 -1.65 -8.04 9.57
C VAL A 73 -1.20 -6.75 8.89
N HIS A 74 -0.93 -6.79 7.59
CA HIS A 74 -0.56 -5.61 6.81
C HIS A 74 -1.67 -4.56 6.72
N LEU A 75 -2.96 -4.95 6.63
CA LEU A 75 -4.08 -4.01 6.68
C LEU A 75 -4.27 -3.43 8.08
N LEU A 76 -4.11 -4.25 9.12
CA LEU A 76 -4.15 -3.76 10.50
C LEU A 76 -3.01 -2.77 10.75
N ARG A 77 -1.82 -3.07 10.22
CA ARG A 77 -0.66 -2.18 10.32
C ARG A 77 -0.89 -0.88 9.56
N SER A 78 -1.38 -0.93 8.32
CA SER A 78 -1.67 0.28 7.55
C SER A 78 -2.72 1.14 8.26
N HIS A 79 -3.81 0.53 8.75
CA HIS A 79 -4.85 1.25 9.47
C HIS A 79 -4.36 1.80 10.82
N ALA A 80 -3.49 1.07 11.54
CA ALA A 80 -2.85 1.58 12.75
C ALA A 80 -1.96 2.79 12.45
N VAL A 81 -1.21 2.74 11.35
CA VAL A 81 -0.40 3.87 10.88
C VAL A 81 -1.29 5.04 10.47
N GLU A 82 -2.34 4.82 9.69
CA GLU A 82 -3.29 5.87 9.29
C GLU A 82 -4.01 6.52 10.50
N THR A 83 -4.40 5.72 11.50
CA THR A 83 -5.06 6.22 12.71
C THR A 83 -4.08 6.99 13.61
N SER A 84 -2.82 6.60 13.63
CA SER A 84 -1.76 7.28 14.40
C SER A 84 -1.19 8.50 13.69
N GLN A 85 -1.41 8.63 12.38
CA GLN A 85 -1.05 9.82 11.62
C GLN A 85 -1.92 11.01 12.05
N GLY A 86 -1.33 11.89 12.86
CA GLY A 86 -1.91 13.18 13.21
C GLY A 86 -1.61 14.24 12.15
N VAL A 87 -2.45 15.27 12.07
CA VAL A 87 -2.14 16.49 11.31
C VAL A 87 -0.91 17.16 11.93
N GLY A 88 0.04 17.56 11.09
CA GLY A 88 1.25 18.28 11.52
C GLY A 88 0.89 19.55 12.30
N LYS A 89 1.68 19.86 13.34
CA LYS A 89 1.47 21.07 14.14
C LYS A 89 1.78 22.30 13.28
N TYR A 90 0.81 23.21 13.18
CA TYR A 90 0.94 24.47 12.43
C TYR A 90 0.55 25.65 13.31
N ASN A 91 1.04 26.85 13.02
CA ASN A 91 0.70 28.05 13.81
C ASN A 91 -0.80 28.42 13.68
N VAL A 92 -1.60 28.08 14.70
CA VAL A 92 -3.06 28.26 14.66
C VAL A 92 -3.44 29.73 14.76
N LEU A 93 -2.74 30.51 15.58
CA LEU A 93 -3.04 31.94 15.77
C LEU A 93 -2.80 32.79 14.51
N ALA A 94 -1.94 32.33 13.59
CA ALA A 94 -1.73 32.97 12.30
C ALA A 94 -2.76 32.53 11.25
N ALA A 95 -3.22 31.28 11.31
CA ALA A 95 -4.20 30.73 10.37
C ALA A 95 -5.63 31.21 10.64
N LEU A 96 -5.97 31.50 11.91
CA LEU A 96 -7.27 31.99 12.30
C LEU A 96 -7.45 33.47 11.91
N LYS A 97 -8.25 33.71 10.85
CA LYS A 97 -8.65 35.06 10.45
C LYS A 97 -10.00 35.42 11.08
N PRO A 98 -10.13 36.57 11.76
CA PRO A 98 -11.41 37.00 12.31
C PRO A 98 -12.46 37.14 11.20
N GLN A 99 -13.61 36.51 11.35
CA GLN A 99 -14.81 36.68 10.53
C GLN A 99 -15.69 37.74 11.20
N TYR A 100 -16.24 38.64 10.39
CA TYR A 100 -17.18 39.64 10.86
C TYR A 100 -18.58 39.12 10.58
N VAL A 101 -19.32 38.81 11.64
CA VAL A 101 -20.73 38.40 11.55
C VAL A 101 -21.54 39.46 12.26
N ASN A 102 -22.39 40.17 11.52
CA ASN A 102 -23.26 41.25 12.04
C ASN A 102 -22.51 42.43 12.70
N GLY A 103 -21.36 42.84 12.16
CA GLY A 103 -20.57 43.96 12.70
C GLY A 103 -19.80 43.63 13.99
N GLU A 104 -20.08 42.50 14.63
CA GLU A 104 -19.32 41.95 15.75
C GLU A 104 -18.30 40.91 15.25
N LYS A 105 -17.10 40.92 15.83
CA LYS A 105 -16.06 39.92 15.55
C LYS A 105 -16.41 38.61 16.26
N LYS A 106 -17.15 37.73 15.60
CA LYS A 106 -17.46 36.37 16.10
C LYS A 106 -16.67 35.34 15.31
N MET A 107 -16.13 34.36 16.03
CA MET A 107 -15.32 33.31 15.44
C MET A 107 -15.86 31.93 15.79
N ASN A 108 -16.15 31.14 14.77
CA ASN A 108 -16.48 29.74 14.92
C ASN A 108 -15.17 28.96 15.08
N LEU A 109 -14.80 28.63 16.32
CA LEU A 109 -13.65 27.78 16.63
C LEU A 109 -14.06 26.32 16.68
N SER A 110 -13.33 25.45 16.00
CA SER A 110 -13.46 24.00 16.20
C SER A 110 -12.82 23.59 17.54
N LYS A 111 -13.36 22.55 18.18
CA LYS A 111 -12.79 21.96 19.42
C LYS A 111 -11.34 21.53 19.24
N GLU A 112 -10.99 21.04 18.06
CA GLU A 112 -9.61 20.68 17.70
C GLU A 112 -8.70 21.90 17.67
N GLN A 113 -9.16 23.02 17.10
CA GLN A 113 -8.40 24.27 17.07
C GLN A 113 -8.13 24.79 18.49
N ILE A 114 -9.12 24.70 19.39
CA ILE A 114 -8.96 25.06 20.80
C ILE A 114 -7.91 24.18 21.48
N HIS A 115 -7.95 22.86 21.23
CA HIS A 115 -6.93 21.95 21.77
C HIS A 115 -5.53 22.31 21.28
N ILE A 116 -5.39 22.64 20.00
CA ILE A 116 -4.10 23.07 19.44
C ILE A 116 -3.66 24.41 20.05
N ILE A 117 -4.56 25.39 20.26
CA ILE A 117 -4.24 26.66 20.93
C ILE A 117 -3.73 26.39 22.35
N PHE A 118 -4.37 25.50 23.11
CA PHE A 118 -3.92 25.14 24.45
C PHE A 118 -2.58 24.40 24.46
N ALA A 119 -2.35 23.53 23.47
CA ALA A 119 -1.07 22.86 23.29
C ALA A 119 0.02 23.87 22.94
N GLN A 120 -0.25 24.86 22.08
CA GLN A 120 0.68 25.89 21.64
C GLN A 120 0.98 26.91 22.73
N HIS A 121 -0.04 27.42 23.41
CA HIS A 121 0.04 28.50 24.39
C HIS A 121 -0.58 28.08 25.73
N PRO A 122 0.22 27.49 26.65
CA PRO A 122 -0.25 27.08 27.97
C PRO A 122 -0.80 28.23 28.82
N LEU A 123 -0.39 29.47 28.56
CA LEU A 123 -0.93 30.67 29.20
C LEU A 123 -2.42 30.85 28.88
N VAL A 124 -2.83 30.58 27.64
CA VAL A 124 -4.24 30.66 27.22
C VAL A 124 -5.04 29.57 27.94
N ARG A 125 -4.46 28.37 28.12
CA ARG A 125 -5.08 27.30 28.91
C ARG A 125 -5.27 27.69 30.38
N LYS A 126 -4.29 28.34 31.01
CA LYS A 126 -4.41 28.85 32.40
C LYS A 126 -5.49 29.93 32.48
N ALA A 127 -5.45 30.91 31.58
CA ALA A 127 -6.45 31.97 31.51
C ALA A 127 -7.87 31.44 31.25
N TYR A 128 -8.01 30.39 30.43
CA TYR A 128 -9.28 29.72 30.18
C TYR A 128 -9.80 29.02 31.43
N ASN A 129 -8.98 28.19 32.09
CA ASN A 129 -9.38 27.43 33.28
C ASN A 129 -9.76 28.32 34.48
N GLU A 130 -9.14 29.50 34.62
CA GLU A 130 -9.45 30.43 35.71
C GLU A 130 -10.73 31.24 35.47
N ASN A 131 -11.09 31.50 34.21
CA ASN A 131 -12.19 32.40 33.84
C ASN A 131 -13.43 31.68 33.28
N VAL A 132 -13.30 30.45 32.79
CA VAL A 132 -14.41 29.60 32.32
C VAL A 132 -14.55 28.45 33.33
N PRO A 133 -15.71 28.25 33.99
CA PRO A 133 -17.08 28.61 33.56
C PRO A 133 -17.65 29.93 34.10
N ARG A 134 -16.85 30.78 34.78
CA ARG A 134 -17.37 32.06 35.34
C ARG A 134 -17.94 32.98 34.25
N ARG A 135 -17.45 32.83 33.01
CA ARG A 135 -18.01 33.42 31.79
C ARG A 135 -18.28 32.36 30.72
N SER A 136 -19.09 32.72 29.73
CA SER A 136 -19.33 31.87 28.57
C SER A 136 -18.07 31.72 27.70
N GLU A 137 -17.94 30.56 27.05
CA GLU A 137 -16.82 30.27 26.14
C GLU A 137 -16.78 31.27 24.97
N ASP A 138 -17.94 31.61 24.40
CA ASP A 138 -18.08 32.57 23.30
C ASP A 138 -17.63 33.99 23.69
N GLU A 139 -17.96 34.43 24.90
CA GLU A 139 -17.54 35.73 25.42
C GLU A 139 -16.02 35.76 25.69
N PHE A 140 -15.47 34.66 26.23
CA PHE A 140 -14.03 34.54 26.45
C PHE A 140 -13.25 34.66 25.13
N TRP A 141 -13.64 33.88 24.11
CA TRP A 141 -12.92 33.86 22.84
C TRP A 141 -13.05 35.17 22.07
N SER A 142 -14.23 35.80 22.04
CA SER A 142 -14.42 37.10 21.38
C SER A 142 -13.54 38.21 22.00
N GLN A 143 -13.45 38.26 23.33
CA GLN A 143 -12.58 39.20 24.04
C GLN A 143 -11.10 38.84 23.88
N PHE A 144 -10.75 37.55 23.86
CA PHE A 144 -9.38 37.08 23.65
C PHE A 144 -8.82 37.52 22.29
N PHE A 145 -9.57 37.37 21.20
CA PHE A 145 -9.09 37.75 19.86
C PHE A 145 -8.97 39.28 19.65
N GLY A 146 -9.65 40.08 20.46
CA GLY A 146 -9.48 41.53 20.50
C GLY A 146 -8.40 42.02 21.47
N SER A 147 -7.89 41.14 22.33
CA SER A 147 -7.04 41.51 23.46
C SER A 147 -5.58 41.80 23.08
N ARG A 148 -4.92 42.56 23.94
CA ARG A 148 -3.47 42.80 23.93
C ARG A 148 -2.68 41.50 24.09
N LEU A 149 -3.25 40.50 24.77
CA LEU A 149 -2.64 39.19 24.96
C LEU A 149 -2.45 38.45 23.62
N LEU A 150 -3.45 38.46 22.74
CA LEU A 150 -3.30 37.88 21.39
C LEU A 150 -2.17 38.58 20.64
N LYS A 151 -2.13 39.92 20.66
CA LYS A 151 -1.08 40.70 19.99
C LYS A 151 0.30 40.33 20.51
N LYS A 152 0.47 40.21 21.83
CA LYS A 152 1.71 39.72 22.45
C LYS A 152 2.08 38.32 21.95
N LEU A 153 1.12 37.39 21.90
CA LEU A 153 1.35 36.01 21.44
C LEU A 153 1.70 35.92 19.95
N LYS A 154 1.15 36.81 19.13
CA LYS A 154 1.49 36.97 17.71
C LYS A 154 2.80 37.75 17.48
N GLY A 155 3.31 38.40 18.52
CA GLY A 155 4.45 39.30 18.45
C GLY A 155 4.14 40.67 17.85
N GLU A 156 2.87 41.00 17.61
CA GLU A 156 2.47 42.34 17.15
C GLU A 156 2.77 43.39 18.25
N LYS A 157 3.16 44.60 17.85
CA LYS A 157 3.42 45.69 18.80
C LYS A 157 2.12 46.08 19.50
N ILE A 158 2.18 46.14 20.84
CA ILE A 158 1.05 46.58 21.67
C ILE A 158 1.04 48.11 21.67
N ASN A 159 -0.03 48.71 21.16
CA ASN A 159 -0.20 50.16 21.21
C ASN A 159 -1.11 50.48 22.40
N PRO A 160 -0.61 51.13 23.46
CA PRO A 160 -1.39 51.39 24.68
C PRO A 160 -2.62 52.28 24.43
N ASP A 161 -2.58 53.13 23.39
CA ASP A 161 -3.63 54.11 23.07
C ASP A 161 -4.73 53.58 22.14
N THR A 162 -4.44 52.55 21.34
CA THR A 162 -5.38 52.04 20.31
C THR A 162 -6.06 50.74 20.74
N ASP A 163 -5.45 49.98 21.64
CA ASP A 163 -5.85 48.61 21.93
C ASP A 163 -6.80 48.51 23.13
N PRO A 164 -7.91 47.75 23.04
CA PRO A 164 -8.86 47.64 24.14
C PRO A 164 -8.20 46.97 25.35
N ILE A 165 -8.37 47.59 26.53
CA ILE A 165 -7.90 47.06 27.81
C ILE A 165 -8.89 46.01 28.26
N VAL A 166 -8.39 44.80 28.52
CA VAL A 166 -9.21 43.67 28.99
C VAL A 166 -8.65 43.22 30.34
N PRO A 167 -9.18 43.74 31.47
CA PRO A 167 -8.51 43.64 32.78
C PRO A 167 -8.16 42.22 33.25
N PHE A 168 -8.94 41.22 32.85
CA PHE A 168 -8.69 39.82 33.23
C PHE A 168 -7.67 39.10 32.33
N LEU A 169 -7.50 39.54 31.08
CA LEU A 169 -6.48 39.01 30.16
C LEU A 169 -5.17 39.77 30.32
N ASP A 170 -5.24 41.06 30.67
CA ASP A 170 -4.08 41.93 30.82
C ASP A 170 -3.22 41.53 32.03
N LYS A 171 -3.80 40.87 33.04
CA LYS A 171 -3.05 40.20 34.13
C LYS A 171 -2.00 39.20 33.61
N TYR A 172 -2.24 38.60 32.44
CA TYR A 172 -1.34 37.64 31.81
C TYR A 172 -0.32 38.29 30.87
N LEU A 173 -0.34 39.61 30.69
CA LEU A 173 0.68 40.32 29.93
C LEU A 173 2.02 40.36 30.66
N ASP A 174 2.03 40.48 31.99
CA ASP A 174 3.26 40.59 32.78
C ASP A 174 3.85 39.23 33.16
N LEU A 175 3.04 38.18 33.04
CA LEU A 175 3.48 36.78 33.16
C LEU A 175 4.33 36.41 31.94
N ASN A 176 5.58 36.86 31.95
CA ASN A 176 6.59 36.37 31.03
C ASN A 176 6.78 34.87 31.27
N VAL A 177 6.74 34.10 30.19
CA VAL A 177 7.06 32.66 30.20
C VAL A 177 8.55 32.42 30.46
N ASP A 178 9.34 33.49 30.62
CA ASP A 178 10.78 33.47 30.87
C ASP A 178 11.17 32.91 32.25
N THR A 179 10.20 32.56 33.10
CA THR A 179 10.44 31.96 34.44
C THR A 179 10.26 30.45 34.49
N ASP A 180 10.34 29.72 33.37
CA ASP A 180 10.72 28.31 33.43
C ASP A 180 12.24 28.22 33.24
N PRO A 181 13.05 28.25 34.33
CA PRO A 181 14.51 28.19 34.24
C PRO A 181 15.00 26.92 33.51
N LEU A 182 14.18 25.87 33.44
CA LEU A 182 14.45 24.63 32.73
C LEU A 182 14.43 24.77 31.20
N GLN A 183 13.72 25.75 30.65
CA GLN A 183 13.60 25.94 29.20
C GLN A 183 14.74 26.82 28.65
N ASN A 184 15.19 27.80 29.45
CA ASN A 184 16.39 28.58 29.16
C ASN A 184 17.69 27.78 29.36
N GLN A 185 17.67 26.69 30.14
CA GLN A 185 18.81 25.76 30.26
C GLN A 185 19.06 24.97 28.98
N GLY A 186 18.02 24.66 28.18
CA GLY A 186 18.20 24.01 26.88
C GLY A 186 18.93 24.88 25.85
N ALA A 187 18.80 26.20 25.95
CA ALA A 187 19.59 27.15 25.14
C ALA A 187 21.06 27.24 25.59
N GLN A 188 21.38 26.83 26.83
CA GLN A 188 22.76 26.73 27.32
C GLN A 188 23.46 25.42 26.92
N GLU A 189 22.72 24.43 26.38
CA GLU A 189 23.26 23.14 25.94
C GLU A 189 23.25 22.97 24.41
N LEU A 190 23.03 24.03 23.64
CA LEU A 190 23.51 24.04 22.26
C LEU A 190 25.03 24.20 22.35
N ILE A 191 25.73 23.07 22.37
CA ILE A 191 27.19 23.02 22.19
C ILE A 191 27.43 23.48 20.74
N VAL A 192 27.45 24.79 20.53
CA VAL A 192 27.89 25.36 19.27
C VAL A 192 29.38 25.04 19.19
N PRO A 193 29.82 24.26 18.17
CA PRO A 193 31.22 23.94 18.05
C PRO A 193 32.05 25.23 18.00
N HIS A 194 33.19 25.27 18.70
CA HIS A 194 33.98 26.49 18.89
C HIS A 194 34.43 27.17 17.57
N PHE A 195 34.43 26.44 16.45
CA PHE A 195 34.73 26.99 15.13
C PHE A 195 33.54 27.70 14.44
N LEU A 196 32.29 27.47 14.88
CA LEU A 196 31.11 28.26 14.49
C LEU A 196 30.85 29.43 15.44
N ASP A 197 31.49 29.44 16.62
CA ASP A 197 31.30 30.48 17.63
C ASP A 197 31.95 31.81 17.18
N VAL A 198 31.15 32.66 16.54
CA VAL A 198 31.56 34.01 16.12
C VAL A 198 31.62 34.97 17.32
N GLU A 199 30.87 34.72 18.40
CA GLU A 199 30.88 35.55 19.62
C GLU A 199 32.22 35.43 20.34
N GLY A 200 32.81 34.23 20.37
CA GLY A 200 34.18 34.00 20.84
C GLY A 200 35.24 34.83 20.09
N ASN A 201 35.00 35.17 18.81
CA ASN A 201 35.91 36.03 18.04
C ASN A 201 35.84 37.51 18.44
N GLU A 202 34.71 37.98 18.99
CA GLU A 202 34.56 39.36 19.46
C GLU A 202 35.53 39.67 20.62
N GLN A 203 35.84 38.68 21.45
CA GLN A 203 36.78 38.81 22.57
C GLN A 203 38.25 38.75 22.12
N ASN A 204 38.52 38.10 20.98
CA ASN A 204 39.89 37.82 20.52
C ASN A 204 40.56 39.03 19.82
N HIS A 205 39.80 40.02 19.35
CA HIS A 205 40.37 41.18 18.67
C HIS A 205 39.73 42.51 19.11
N SER A 206 40.03 42.91 20.34
CA SER A 206 39.58 44.18 20.94
C SER A 206 40.03 45.44 20.19
N GLN A 207 41.00 45.34 19.28
CA GLN A 207 41.61 46.48 18.59
C GLN A 207 40.88 46.92 17.30
N ARG A 208 40.04 46.06 16.68
CA ARG A 208 39.22 46.46 15.50
C ARG A 208 37.90 47.12 15.88
N LEU A 209 37.48 47.00 17.13
CA LEU A 209 36.27 47.63 17.65
C LEU A 209 36.68 48.91 18.38
N GLY A 210 36.44 50.06 17.75
CA GLY A 210 36.57 51.37 18.39
C GLY A 210 35.52 51.60 19.48
N ASN A 211 35.14 52.86 19.72
CA ASN A 211 34.04 53.21 20.61
C ASN A 211 32.80 52.34 20.33
N ARG A 212 32.12 51.89 21.38
CA ARG A 212 30.86 51.13 21.28
C ARG A 212 29.92 51.82 20.26
N PRO A 213 29.30 51.08 19.32
CA PRO A 213 28.39 51.64 18.34
C PRO A 213 27.35 52.56 18.99
N ASP A 214 26.93 53.60 18.27
CA ASP A 214 25.92 54.55 18.75
C ASP A 214 24.61 53.84 19.13
N TRP A 215 23.83 54.40 20.05
CA TRP A 215 22.59 53.77 20.57
C TRP A 215 21.57 53.46 19.46
N THR A 216 21.64 54.18 18.33
CA THR A 216 20.84 53.96 17.11
C THR A 216 21.30 52.75 16.29
N MET A 217 22.59 52.40 16.34
CA MET A 217 23.23 51.28 15.65
C MET A 217 23.31 50.02 16.51
N ARG A 218 22.85 50.09 17.76
CA ARG A 218 22.69 48.92 18.61
C ARG A 218 21.39 48.22 18.25
N PRO A 219 21.34 46.87 18.30
CA PRO A 219 20.08 46.16 18.29
C PRO A 219 19.22 46.75 19.41
N ASN A 220 18.12 47.40 19.01
CA ASN A 220 17.28 48.14 19.93
C ASN A 220 16.75 47.21 21.04
N SER A 221 16.50 47.79 22.22
CA SER A 221 15.94 47.11 23.40
C SER A 221 14.81 46.16 23.01
N TYR A 222 14.78 45.00 23.68
CA TYR A 222 13.92 43.82 23.46
C TYR A 222 12.46 44.08 23.07
N ASP A 223 11.94 45.25 23.42
CA ASP A 223 10.58 45.72 23.19
C ASP A 223 10.28 46.11 21.73
N LYS A 224 11.29 46.40 20.90
CA LYS A 224 11.07 46.86 19.51
C LYS A 224 10.91 45.73 18.49
N VAL A 225 11.31 44.49 18.82
CA VAL A 225 11.19 43.32 17.92
C VAL A 225 10.61 42.07 18.60
N PRO A 226 9.42 42.16 19.24
CA PRO A 226 8.77 41.01 19.87
C PRO A 226 8.43 39.89 18.88
N ILE A 227 8.20 40.23 17.61
CA ILE A 227 7.92 39.31 16.50
C ILE A 227 9.01 38.25 16.36
N LEU A 228 10.29 38.61 16.42
CA LEU A 228 11.37 37.64 16.20
C LEU A 228 11.44 36.60 17.33
N ARG A 229 11.20 37.01 18.58
CA ARG A 229 11.20 36.08 19.72
C ARG A 229 10.01 35.12 19.66
N THR A 230 8.82 35.61 19.31
CA THR A 230 7.64 34.75 19.17
C THR A 230 7.80 33.78 18.01
N LEU A 231 8.35 34.22 16.88
CA LEU A 231 8.65 33.36 15.74
C LEU A 231 9.71 32.31 16.09
N ASN A 232 10.83 32.69 16.71
CA ASN A 232 11.90 31.75 17.08
C ASN A 232 11.40 30.71 18.09
N ARG A 233 10.60 31.12 19.08
CA ARG A 233 9.99 30.19 20.03
C ARG A 233 9.00 29.23 19.36
N MET A 234 8.24 29.73 18.39
CA MET A 234 7.31 28.89 17.63
C MET A 234 8.07 27.91 16.73
N SER A 235 9.13 28.36 16.06
CA SER A 235 9.96 27.49 15.23
C SER A 235 10.69 26.43 16.07
N GLU A 236 11.24 26.81 17.22
CA GLU A 236 11.85 25.87 18.18
C GLU A 236 10.84 24.80 18.62
N LYS A 237 9.64 25.22 18.97
CA LYS A 237 8.55 24.30 19.34
C LYS A 237 8.12 23.39 18.19
N MET A 238 7.97 23.93 16.99
CA MET A 238 7.62 23.15 15.81
C MET A 238 8.73 22.13 15.47
N MET A 239 10.00 22.52 15.56
CA MET A 239 11.15 21.65 15.31
C MET A 239 11.29 20.55 16.37
N LYS A 240 11.00 20.85 17.64
CA LYS A 240 11.01 19.83 18.72
C LYS A 240 10.01 18.70 18.48
N ASP A 241 8.91 19.01 17.80
CA ASP A 241 7.84 18.05 17.51
C ASP A 241 8.06 17.28 16.20
N VAL A 242 8.99 17.72 15.34
CA VAL A 242 9.43 16.97 14.18
C VAL A 242 10.33 15.84 14.68
N PRO A 243 10.02 14.56 14.39
CA PRO A 243 10.92 13.48 14.73
C PRO A 243 12.26 13.78 14.07
N PRO A 244 13.35 13.84 14.84
CA PRO A 244 14.63 14.24 14.29
C PRO A 244 15.05 13.14 13.31
N ALA A 245 15.05 13.47 12.01
CA ALA A 245 15.50 12.56 10.96
C ALA A 245 16.95 12.12 11.17
N ASP A 246 17.72 12.90 11.93
CA ASP A 246 19.17 12.78 12.10
C ASP A 246 19.60 12.12 13.43
N ILE A 247 18.69 11.71 14.33
CA ILE A 247 19.06 10.84 15.47
C ILE A 247 19.10 9.38 14.99
N VAL A 248 19.94 9.12 13.99
CA VAL A 248 20.44 7.79 13.68
C VAL A 248 21.89 7.75 14.16
N ASP A 249 22.09 7.77 15.48
CA ASP A 249 22.90 6.76 16.17
C ASP A 249 22.90 6.94 17.69
N ARG A 250 22.25 6.03 18.42
CA ARG A 250 22.29 5.98 19.90
C ARG A 250 23.57 5.31 20.43
N HIS A 251 24.52 4.99 19.56
CA HIS A 251 25.81 4.39 19.88
C HIS A 251 26.99 5.37 19.79
N ALA A 252 26.74 6.67 19.62
CA ALA A 252 27.80 7.67 19.57
C ALA A 252 28.67 7.64 20.85
N PRO A 253 30.01 7.61 20.72
CA PRO A 253 30.91 7.82 21.85
C PRO A 253 30.64 9.18 22.50
N VAL A 254 30.89 9.30 23.80
CA VAL A 254 30.90 10.61 24.46
C VAL A 254 32.06 11.43 23.90
N GLY A 255 31.75 12.34 22.95
CA GLY A 255 32.69 13.21 22.23
C GLY A 255 32.35 13.36 20.75
N MET A 256 32.57 14.57 20.20
CA MET A 256 32.36 15.10 18.83
C MET A 256 31.34 14.37 17.92
N ASP A 257 30.26 15.07 17.57
CA ASP A 257 29.15 14.54 16.78
C ASP A 257 29.58 13.95 15.42
N GLU A 258 28.91 12.88 14.99
CA GLU A 258 29.20 12.26 13.69
C GLU A 258 29.02 13.20 12.51
N ASP A 259 28.13 14.20 12.63
CA ASP A 259 27.91 15.18 11.55
C ASP A 259 29.11 16.13 11.43
N THR A 260 29.71 16.52 12.55
CA THR A 260 30.99 17.23 12.52
C THR A 260 32.09 16.33 12.00
N TYR A 261 32.11 15.04 12.34
CA TYR A 261 33.05 14.09 11.77
C TYR A 261 32.86 13.87 10.27
N LYS A 262 31.61 13.83 9.77
CA LYS A 262 31.24 13.71 8.34
C LYS A 262 31.58 14.99 7.57
N GLU A 263 31.39 16.17 8.16
CA GLU A 263 31.83 17.44 7.58
C GLU A 263 33.36 17.55 7.50
N LEU A 264 34.06 17.03 8.51
CA LEU A 264 35.52 16.96 8.53
C LEU A 264 36.09 15.83 7.64
N GLN A 265 35.25 14.88 7.22
CA GLN A 265 35.64 13.79 6.33
C GLN A 265 35.81 14.29 4.89
N LEU A 266 37.05 14.39 4.45
CA LEU A 266 37.38 14.67 3.06
C LEU A 266 37.24 13.40 2.22
N ARG A 267 36.30 13.40 1.27
CA ARG A 267 36.01 12.24 0.40
C ARG A 267 37.24 11.70 -0.35
N ASP A 268 38.18 12.58 -0.69
CA ASP A 268 39.37 12.21 -1.45
C ASP A 268 40.45 11.48 -0.62
N LEU A 269 40.41 11.62 0.71
CA LEU A 269 41.36 11.01 1.63
C LEU A 269 40.84 9.70 2.24
N GLN A 270 39.57 9.36 1.99
CA GLN A 270 38.98 8.12 2.48
C GLN A 270 39.55 6.93 1.72
N ARG A 271 39.85 5.84 2.44
CA ARG A 271 40.06 4.54 1.79
C ARG A 271 38.77 4.22 1.03
N ALA A 272 38.89 3.70 -0.20
CA ALA A 272 37.74 3.20 -0.94
C ALA A 272 36.91 2.31 -0.01
N GLU A 273 35.61 2.60 0.09
CA GLU A 273 34.69 1.86 0.95
C GLU A 273 34.90 0.35 0.74
N ALA A 274 35.00 -0.40 1.83
CA ALA A 274 35.09 -1.85 1.73
C ALA A 274 33.86 -2.34 0.97
N ASP A 275 34.07 -3.01 -0.16
CA ASP A 275 32.98 -3.50 -1.00
C ASP A 275 32.13 -4.50 -0.20
N ASN A 276 30.99 -4.03 0.34
CA ASN A 276 30.06 -4.83 1.12
C ASN A 276 29.22 -5.78 0.24
N ARG A 277 29.53 -5.90 -1.06
CA ARG A 277 28.88 -6.87 -1.94
C ARG A 277 29.25 -8.29 -1.52
N VAL A 278 28.24 -9.07 -1.15
CA VAL A 278 28.38 -10.51 -0.94
C VAL A 278 28.67 -11.16 -2.30
N VAL A 279 29.95 -11.45 -2.57
CA VAL A 279 30.34 -12.18 -3.78
C VAL A 279 29.89 -13.63 -3.68
N LEU A 280 28.75 -13.94 -4.31
CA LEU A 280 28.21 -15.29 -4.37
C LEU A 280 29.06 -16.16 -5.30
N LYS A 281 29.97 -16.95 -4.73
CA LYS A 281 30.75 -17.94 -5.50
C LYS A 281 29.91 -19.20 -5.74
N VAL A 282 29.19 -19.24 -6.87
CA VAL A 282 28.45 -20.43 -7.31
C VAL A 282 29.44 -21.54 -7.66
N LYS A 283 29.41 -22.66 -6.92
CA LYS A 283 30.31 -23.79 -7.13
C LYS A 283 29.96 -24.61 -8.38
N ASP A 284 28.68 -24.79 -8.70
CA ASP A 284 28.20 -25.60 -9.82
C ASP A 284 27.28 -24.80 -10.76
N GLN A 285 27.87 -24.00 -11.65
CA GLN A 285 27.10 -23.24 -12.65
C GLN A 285 26.36 -24.17 -13.63
N GLY A 286 26.95 -25.32 -14.00
CA GLY A 286 26.34 -26.29 -14.90
C GLY A 286 25.02 -26.88 -14.37
N ARG A 287 24.87 -27.03 -13.05
CA ARG A 287 23.64 -27.54 -12.44
C ARG A 287 22.51 -26.50 -12.49
N LEU A 288 22.83 -25.21 -12.41
CA LEU A 288 21.84 -24.13 -12.60
C LEU A 288 21.29 -24.12 -14.03
N PHE A 289 22.15 -24.33 -15.03
CA PHE A 289 21.72 -24.42 -16.43
C PHE A 289 21.01 -25.75 -16.77
N ALA A 290 21.29 -26.83 -16.04
CA ALA A 290 20.61 -28.11 -16.21
C ALA A 290 19.22 -28.16 -15.53
N ILE A 291 19.06 -27.59 -14.33
CA ILE A 291 17.79 -27.59 -13.59
C ILE A 291 16.76 -26.65 -14.24
N GLY A 292 17.22 -25.53 -14.83
CA GLY A 292 16.35 -24.61 -15.59
C GLY A 292 15.66 -25.24 -16.81
N GLN A 293 16.15 -26.39 -17.30
CA GLN A 293 15.49 -27.12 -18.38
C GLN A 293 14.23 -27.88 -17.96
N GLY A 294 14.05 -28.15 -16.66
CA GLY A 294 12.96 -29.00 -16.16
C GLY A 294 11.65 -28.29 -15.82
N LEU A 295 11.68 -27.00 -15.45
CA LEU A 295 10.51 -26.32 -14.85
C LEU A 295 9.84 -25.26 -15.74
N HIS A 296 10.55 -24.67 -16.71
CA HIS A 296 10.01 -23.61 -17.58
C HIS A 296 10.39 -23.73 -19.07
N THR A 297 10.81 -24.90 -19.54
CA THR A 297 10.99 -25.09 -20.98
C THR A 297 9.62 -25.26 -21.62
N SER A 298 9.23 -24.30 -22.46
CA SER A 298 8.14 -24.49 -23.41
C SER A 298 8.34 -25.82 -24.15
N SER A 299 7.25 -26.49 -24.53
CA SER A 299 7.29 -27.76 -25.28
C SER A 299 8.30 -27.70 -26.45
N SER A 300 8.42 -26.53 -27.10
CA SER A 300 9.42 -26.23 -28.12
C SER A 300 10.88 -26.31 -27.66
N ALA A 301 11.25 -25.75 -26.51
CA ALA A 301 12.62 -25.84 -25.98
C ALA A 301 13.05 -27.28 -25.67
N SER A 302 12.13 -28.14 -25.21
CA SER A 302 12.39 -29.57 -25.04
C SER A 302 12.64 -30.31 -26.38
N THR A 303 12.01 -29.85 -27.47
CA THR A 303 12.23 -30.41 -28.81
C THR A 303 13.55 -29.96 -29.42
N TYR A 304 14.03 -28.75 -29.10
CA TYR A 304 15.34 -28.27 -29.56
C TYR A 304 16.50 -28.93 -28.82
N ALA A 305 16.36 -29.21 -27.52
CA ALA A 305 17.37 -29.94 -26.74
C ALA A 305 17.62 -31.38 -27.26
N LYS A 306 16.62 -32.00 -27.89
CA LYS A 306 16.72 -33.33 -28.50
C LYS A 306 17.43 -33.32 -29.87
N ARG A 307 17.61 -32.16 -30.50
CA ARG A 307 18.25 -32.07 -31.83
C ARG A 307 19.76 -32.00 -31.69
N THR A 308 20.47 -32.80 -32.48
CA THR A 308 21.94 -32.74 -32.52
C THR A 308 22.40 -31.58 -33.42
N PRO A 309 23.45 -30.81 -33.04
CA PRO A 309 23.94 -29.68 -33.82
C PRO A 309 24.33 -30.07 -35.26
N SER A 310 24.90 -31.27 -35.45
CA SER A 310 25.31 -31.78 -36.76
C SER A 310 24.13 -32.03 -37.70
N GLN A 311 23.00 -32.54 -37.19
CA GLN A 311 21.78 -32.70 -37.99
C GLN A 311 21.24 -31.34 -38.43
N VAL A 312 21.22 -30.35 -37.54
CA VAL A 312 20.75 -28.98 -37.84
C VAL A 312 21.63 -28.32 -38.90
N LEU A 313 22.96 -28.42 -38.77
CA LEU A 313 23.89 -27.91 -39.78
C LEU A 313 23.68 -28.60 -41.14
N SER A 314 23.46 -29.92 -41.16
CA SER A 314 23.19 -30.63 -42.41
C SER A 314 21.89 -30.20 -43.09
N THR A 315 20.86 -29.86 -42.31
CA THR A 315 19.60 -29.32 -42.86
C THR A 315 19.78 -27.90 -43.37
N ILE A 316 20.51 -27.05 -42.65
CA ILE A 316 20.81 -25.68 -43.08
C ILE A 316 21.64 -25.69 -44.37
N HIS A 317 22.66 -26.54 -44.47
CA HIS A 317 23.44 -26.67 -45.69
C HIS A 317 22.60 -27.15 -46.88
N LYS A 318 21.66 -28.08 -46.67
CA LYS A 318 20.73 -28.52 -47.72
C LYS A 318 19.81 -27.39 -48.15
N ASP A 319 19.23 -26.66 -47.22
CA ASP A 319 18.35 -25.53 -47.50
C ASP A 319 19.10 -24.39 -48.22
N LEU A 320 20.32 -24.08 -47.78
CA LEU A 320 21.17 -23.08 -48.42
C LEU A 320 21.60 -23.50 -49.83
N ASN A 321 21.83 -24.80 -50.07
CA ASN A 321 22.11 -25.32 -51.41
C ASN A 321 20.89 -25.30 -52.34
N THR A 322 19.66 -25.36 -51.80
CA THR A 322 18.44 -25.13 -52.61
C THR A 322 18.29 -23.68 -53.06
N ILE A 323 18.99 -22.76 -52.40
CA ILE A 323 19.07 -21.34 -52.73
C ILE A 323 20.31 -21.13 -53.63
N SER A 324 20.22 -21.51 -54.91
CA SER A 324 21.34 -21.45 -55.86
C SER A 324 21.80 -20.00 -56.17
N PRO A 325 23.11 -19.72 -56.35
CA PRO A 325 23.69 -18.37 -56.34
C PRO A 325 23.77 -17.69 -57.73
N GLY A 326 22.77 -17.90 -58.60
CA GLY A 326 22.87 -17.49 -60.01
C GLY A 326 21.73 -16.62 -60.57
N ALA A 327 20.60 -16.53 -59.88
CA ALA A 327 19.48 -15.68 -60.28
C ALA A 327 19.13 -14.75 -59.11
N ALA A 328 18.81 -13.48 -59.41
CA ALA A 328 18.48 -12.46 -58.41
C ALA A 328 17.58 -13.05 -57.30
N LEU A 329 18.09 -13.02 -56.07
CA LEU A 329 17.47 -13.63 -54.90
C LEU A 329 16.10 -12.98 -54.63
N ASN A 330 15.03 -13.63 -55.09
CA ASN A 330 13.68 -13.29 -54.65
C ASN A 330 13.51 -13.81 -53.22
N LEU A 331 13.91 -13.00 -52.24
CA LEU A 331 13.77 -13.28 -50.81
C LEU A 331 12.31 -13.64 -50.45
N GLU A 332 11.34 -13.03 -51.14
CA GLU A 332 9.90 -13.30 -51.02
C GLU A 332 9.56 -14.77 -51.31
N SER A 333 10.07 -15.34 -52.42
CA SER A 333 9.82 -16.73 -52.78
C SER A 333 10.68 -17.71 -51.97
N ALA A 334 11.84 -17.28 -51.46
CA ALA A 334 12.68 -18.07 -50.55
C ALA A 334 12.04 -18.18 -49.14
N ILE A 335 11.40 -17.13 -48.67
CA ILE A 335 10.59 -17.12 -47.43
C ILE A 335 9.23 -17.82 -47.68
N GLY A 336 8.80 -18.01 -48.94
CA GLY A 336 7.56 -18.73 -49.26
C GLY A 336 6.32 -17.86 -49.17
N ILE A 337 6.50 -16.57 -49.43
CA ILE A 337 5.44 -15.59 -49.58
C ILE A 337 5.00 -15.65 -51.05
N ASP A 338 4.09 -16.58 -51.36
CA ASP A 338 3.36 -16.59 -52.62
C ASP A 338 2.02 -15.87 -52.40
N GLU A 339 1.94 -14.60 -52.78
CA GLU A 339 0.70 -13.79 -52.68
C GLU A 339 -0.41 -14.34 -53.61
N ASP A 340 -0.03 -14.96 -54.73
CA ASP A 340 -0.92 -15.57 -55.73
C ASP A 340 -1.38 -17.00 -55.39
N SER A 341 -0.90 -17.57 -54.28
CA SER A 341 -1.39 -18.87 -53.82
C SER A 341 -2.78 -18.70 -53.23
N SER A 342 -3.78 -18.73 -54.12
CA SER A 342 -5.19 -18.88 -53.76
C SER A 342 -5.31 -20.05 -52.80
N SER A 343 -5.83 -19.76 -51.62
CA SER A 343 -6.19 -20.76 -50.64
C SER A 343 -7.28 -21.62 -51.28
N ASP A 344 -6.93 -22.78 -51.82
CA ASP A 344 -7.94 -23.73 -52.25
C ASP A 344 -7.66 -25.14 -51.78
N GLU A 345 -8.75 -25.70 -51.26
CA GLU A 345 -8.95 -27.02 -50.70
C GLU A 345 -8.82 -28.08 -51.79
N GLU A 346 -7.66 -28.30 -52.40
CA GLU A 346 -7.50 -29.46 -53.29
C GLU A 346 -6.04 -29.89 -53.50
N SER A 347 -5.62 -30.91 -52.74
CA SER A 347 -4.81 -32.06 -53.20
C SER A 347 -4.28 -32.84 -51.99
N GLY A 348 -4.52 -34.15 -51.99
CA GLY A 348 -4.34 -35.10 -50.88
C GLY A 348 -2.91 -35.39 -50.42
N SER A 349 -2.05 -34.38 -50.28
CA SER A 349 -0.81 -34.51 -49.52
C SER A 349 -0.67 -33.32 -48.57
N ARG A 350 -0.54 -33.59 -47.27
CA ARG A 350 -0.23 -32.58 -46.25
C ARG A 350 1.14 -31.97 -46.58
N LYS A 351 1.17 -30.93 -47.42
CA LYS A 351 2.38 -30.13 -47.66
C LYS A 351 2.83 -29.61 -46.29
N LYS A 352 4.07 -29.92 -45.90
CA LYS A 352 4.63 -29.45 -44.63
C LYS A 352 4.56 -27.92 -44.63
N ALA A 353 3.87 -27.35 -43.65
CA ALA A 353 3.68 -25.92 -43.54
C ALA A 353 5.06 -25.23 -43.47
N ARG A 354 5.40 -24.47 -44.53
CA ARG A 354 6.65 -23.72 -44.60
C ARG A 354 6.47 -22.39 -43.87
N VAL A 355 7.48 -21.98 -43.12
CA VAL A 355 7.52 -20.68 -42.44
C VAL A 355 7.35 -19.59 -43.49
N GLY A 356 6.28 -18.79 -43.42
CA GLY A 356 6.00 -17.72 -44.40
C GLY A 356 4.73 -17.94 -45.24
N SER A 357 4.18 -19.16 -45.28
CA SER A 357 2.92 -19.44 -45.97
C SER A 357 1.76 -18.60 -45.42
N LYS A 358 0.75 -18.30 -46.25
CA LYS A 358 -0.46 -17.57 -45.82
C LYS A 358 -1.14 -18.23 -44.61
N SER A 359 -1.17 -19.57 -44.55
CA SER A 359 -1.74 -20.33 -43.42
C SER A 359 -0.95 -20.19 -42.11
N THR A 360 0.38 -20.14 -42.17
CA THR A 360 1.22 -19.93 -40.98
C THR A 360 1.15 -18.48 -40.52
N ARG A 361 1.08 -17.52 -41.45
CA ARG A 361 0.86 -16.10 -41.16
C ARG A 361 -0.50 -15.87 -40.52
N THR A 362 -1.58 -16.45 -41.03
CA THR A 362 -2.92 -16.31 -40.42
C THR A 362 -3.01 -16.99 -39.07
N ALA A 363 -2.37 -18.15 -38.88
CA ALA A 363 -2.28 -18.79 -37.57
C ALA A 363 -1.52 -17.90 -36.56
N ALA A 364 -0.36 -17.37 -36.95
CA ALA A 364 0.46 -16.49 -36.12
C ALA A 364 -0.26 -15.16 -35.80
N THR A 365 -0.92 -14.52 -36.77
CA THR A 365 -1.71 -13.31 -36.50
C THR A 365 -2.89 -13.61 -35.60
N SER A 366 -3.54 -14.78 -35.75
CA SER A 366 -4.62 -15.19 -34.84
C SER A 366 -4.10 -15.40 -33.41
N GLU A 367 -2.89 -15.93 -33.24
CA GLU A 367 -2.25 -16.12 -31.94
C GLU A 367 -1.85 -14.80 -31.31
N ILE A 368 -1.27 -13.87 -32.09
CA ILE A 368 -0.95 -12.51 -31.67
C ILE A 368 -2.23 -11.77 -31.24
N VAL A 369 -3.30 -11.83 -32.03
CA VAL A 369 -4.58 -11.20 -31.69
C VAL A 369 -5.18 -11.83 -30.42
N LYS A 370 -5.08 -13.16 -30.24
CA LYS A 370 -5.48 -13.82 -29.00
C LYS A 370 -4.64 -13.36 -27.80
N ALA A 371 -3.33 -13.20 -27.95
CA ALA A 371 -2.43 -12.72 -26.90
C ALA A 371 -2.70 -11.26 -26.54
N ILE A 372 -2.93 -10.39 -27.54
CA ILE A 372 -3.34 -9.00 -27.36
C ILE A 372 -4.67 -8.93 -26.62
N LYS A 373 -5.67 -9.73 -27.01
CA LYS A 373 -6.96 -9.80 -26.30
C LYS A 373 -6.79 -10.24 -24.85
N LYS A 374 -5.96 -11.25 -24.57
CA LYS A 374 -5.62 -11.67 -23.20
C LYS A 374 -4.91 -10.57 -22.43
N ARG A 375 -3.99 -9.84 -23.05
CA ARG A 375 -3.31 -8.72 -22.39
C ARG A 375 -4.30 -7.60 -22.06
N HIS A 376 -5.21 -7.26 -22.96
CA HIS A 376 -6.27 -6.29 -22.68
C HIS A 376 -7.22 -6.70 -21.55
N THR A 377 -7.39 -8.00 -21.27
CA THR A 377 -8.15 -8.43 -20.09
C THR A 377 -7.37 -8.30 -18.77
N TYR A 378 -6.04 -8.19 -18.82
CA TYR A 378 -5.18 -8.05 -17.63
C TYR A 378 -4.67 -6.61 -17.41
N ASP A 379 -4.47 -5.80 -18.45
CA ASP A 379 -3.80 -4.49 -18.39
C ASP A 379 -4.73 -3.28 -18.14
N ASP A 380 -6.03 -3.49 -17.88
CA ASP A 380 -6.94 -2.38 -17.53
C ASP A 380 -6.79 -1.90 -16.06
N ASP A 381 -5.77 -2.41 -15.36
CA ASP A 381 -5.54 -2.20 -13.92
C ASP A 381 -4.65 -0.97 -13.60
N LEU A 382 -4.09 -0.28 -14.60
CA LEU A 382 -3.25 0.90 -14.34
C LEU A 382 -4.03 2.22 -14.20
N LEU A 383 -5.35 2.22 -14.43
CA LEU A 383 -6.15 3.46 -14.45
C LEU A 383 -7.53 3.40 -13.76
N SER A 384 -7.82 2.40 -12.91
CA SER A 384 -9.03 2.46 -12.08
C SER A 384 -8.82 1.94 -10.67
N SER A 385 -8.07 2.72 -9.90
CA SER A 385 -8.34 2.88 -8.47
C SER A 385 -9.75 3.46 -8.29
N GLN A 386 -10.77 2.59 -8.25
CA GLN A 386 -12.00 2.80 -7.47
C GLN A 386 -12.78 1.48 -7.45
N ASP A 387 -13.23 1.07 -6.26
CA ASP A 387 -14.03 -0.12 -5.91
C ASP A 387 -15.39 -0.29 -6.65
N THR A 388 -15.56 0.28 -7.83
CA THR A 388 -16.74 0.05 -8.67
C THR A 388 -16.35 -0.86 -9.82
N VAL A 389 -16.67 -2.15 -9.68
CA VAL A 389 -16.79 -3.06 -10.82
C VAL A 389 -17.65 -2.35 -11.85
N SER A 390 -17.04 -1.90 -12.95
CA SER A 390 -17.79 -1.10 -13.92
C SER A 390 -18.95 -1.95 -14.42
N ASN A 391 -20.17 -1.40 -14.41
CA ASN A 391 -21.34 -2.10 -14.98
C ASN A 391 -21.06 -2.60 -16.40
N GLU A 392 -20.11 -1.96 -17.09
CA GLU A 392 -19.57 -2.35 -18.39
C GLU A 392 -18.80 -3.67 -18.38
N GLN A 393 -17.96 -3.95 -17.37
CA GLN A 393 -17.29 -5.25 -17.19
C GLN A 393 -18.32 -6.36 -16.92
N ILE A 394 -19.32 -6.10 -16.08
CA ILE A 394 -20.43 -7.04 -15.80
C ILE A 394 -21.24 -7.32 -17.08
N ALA A 395 -21.53 -6.27 -17.85
CA ALA A 395 -22.24 -6.39 -19.12
C ALA A 395 -21.43 -7.16 -20.18
N LYS A 396 -20.11 -6.96 -20.25
CA LYS A 396 -19.19 -7.72 -21.13
C LYS A 396 -19.19 -9.21 -20.80
N LEU A 397 -19.33 -9.57 -19.52
CA LEU A 397 -19.40 -10.96 -19.06
C LEU A 397 -20.78 -11.61 -19.27
N GLY A 398 -21.83 -10.82 -19.54
CA GLY A 398 -23.19 -11.32 -19.77
C GLY A 398 -23.88 -11.89 -18.51
N VAL A 399 -23.35 -11.60 -17.32
CA VAL A 399 -23.84 -12.10 -16.03
C VAL A 399 -24.65 -11.00 -15.32
N SER A 400 -25.66 -11.37 -14.51
CA SER A 400 -26.40 -10.40 -13.71
C SER A 400 -25.57 -9.89 -12.52
N ARG A 401 -25.92 -8.70 -12.00
CA ARG A 401 -25.25 -8.15 -10.81
C ARG A 401 -25.40 -9.04 -9.59
N SER A 402 -26.58 -9.63 -9.39
CA SER A 402 -26.84 -10.57 -8.28
C SER A 402 -25.95 -11.80 -8.35
N VAL A 403 -25.81 -12.41 -9.54
CA VAL A 403 -24.93 -13.58 -9.73
C VAL A 403 -23.46 -13.19 -9.58
N PHE A 404 -23.07 -12.00 -10.03
CA PHE A 404 -21.71 -11.50 -9.85
C PHE A 404 -21.39 -11.23 -8.37
N ASP A 405 -22.31 -10.60 -7.64
CA ASP A 405 -22.14 -10.33 -6.21
C ASP A 405 -22.05 -11.64 -5.43
N THR A 406 -22.90 -12.63 -5.71
CA THR A 406 -22.80 -13.96 -5.08
C THR A 406 -21.50 -14.68 -5.46
N LEU A 407 -21.04 -14.54 -6.70
CA LEU A 407 -19.76 -15.10 -7.16
C LEU A 407 -18.55 -14.46 -6.47
N SER A 408 -18.57 -13.13 -6.29
CA SER A 408 -17.55 -12.41 -5.54
C SER A 408 -17.53 -12.88 -4.09
N MET A 409 -18.70 -13.04 -3.50
CA MET A 409 -18.87 -13.56 -2.14
C MET A 409 -18.33 -14.99 -2.00
N THR A 410 -18.68 -15.92 -2.89
CA THR A 410 -18.14 -17.29 -2.86
C THR A 410 -16.65 -17.32 -3.13
N HIS A 411 -16.13 -16.50 -4.05
CA HIS A 411 -14.70 -16.38 -4.30
C HIS A 411 -13.95 -15.95 -3.03
N ASN A 412 -14.42 -14.88 -2.39
CA ASN A 412 -13.77 -14.34 -1.19
C ASN A 412 -13.75 -15.36 -0.06
N THR A 413 -14.86 -16.03 0.26
CA THR A 413 -14.87 -17.00 1.35
C THR A 413 -14.05 -18.25 1.05
N THR A 414 -14.05 -18.70 -0.21
CA THR A 414 -13.26 -19.86 -0.63
C THR A 414 -11.76 -19.57 -0.55
N VAL A 415 -11.33 -18.36 -0.91
CA VAL A 415 -9.93 -17.93 -0.78
C VAL A 415 -9.51 -17.91 0.69
N GLU A 416 -10.38 -17.48 1.61
CA GLU A 416 -10.08 -17.56 3.05
C GLU A 416 -9.87 -18.98 3.53
N PHE A 417 -10.77 -19.90 3.14
CA PHE A 417 -10.62 -21.31 3.50
C PHE A 417 -9.38 -21.95 2.85
N LEU A 418 -9.00 -21.51 1.66
CA LEU A 418 -7.78 -21.98 0.99
C LEU A 418 -6.52 -21.47 1.71
N HIS A 419 -6.47 -20.19 2.09
CA HIS A 419 -5.38 -19.66 2.90
C HIS A 419 -5.28 -20.41 4.23
N TYR A 420 -6.40 -20.62 4.89
CA TYR A 420 -6.41 -21.36 6.16
C TYR A 420 -5.96 -22.81 5.97
N PHE A 421 -6.43 -23.48 4.92
CA PHE A 421 -5.98 -24.83 4.57
C PHE A 421 -4.45 -24.90 4.43
N TRP A 422 -3.83 -23.99 3.67
CA TRP A 422 -2.38 -24.03 3.48
C TRP A 422 -1.61 -23.66 4.76
N ALA A 423 -2.13 -22.71 5.55
CA ALA A 423 -1.52 -22.34 6.83
C ALA A 423 -1.49 -23.53 7.80
N VAL A 424 -2.57 -24.32 7.87
CA VAL A 424 -2.61 -25.54 8.71
C VAL A 424 -1.82 -26.68 8.09
N TYR A 425 -1.97 -26.92 6.78
CA TYR A 425 -1.33 -28.04 6.08
C TYR A 425 0.20 -27.98 6.16
N TYR A 426 0.79 -26.78 6.12
CA TYR A 426 2.23 -26.59 6.25
C TYR A 426 2.70 -26.31 7.68
N SER A 427 1.81 -26.25 8.69
CA SER A 427 2.24 -26.00 10.07
C SER A 427 3.03 -27.17 10.66
N GLY A 428 2.81 -28.38 10.16
CA GLY A 428 3.49 -29.60 10.63
C GLY A 428 2.98 -30.14 11.97
N ASP A 429 1.91 -29.54 12.51
CA ASP A 429 1.34 -29.96 13.80
C ASP A 429 0.37 -31.14 13.62
N ALA A 430 0.68 -32.27 14.27
CA ALA A 430 -0.15 -33.49 14.17
C ALA A 430 -1.55 -33.30 14.77
N ASP A 431 -1.69 -32.50 15.82
CA ASP A 431 -2.98 -32.26 16.50
C ASP A 431 -4.00 -31.55 15.59
N ARG A 432 -3.52 -30.80 14.59
CA ARG A 432 -4.34 -30.04 13.65
C ARG A 432 -4.72 -30.83 12.40
N ALA A 433 -4.29 -32.09 12.27
CA ALA A 433 -4.62 -32.93 11.12
C ALA A 433 -6.14 -33.10 10.93
N ASN A 434 -6.90 -33.20 12.02
CA ASN A 434 -8.35 -33.27 11.99
C ASN A 434 -8.99 -31.97 11.44
N GLU A 435 -8.37 -30.81 11.70
CA GLU A 435 -8.82 -29.52 11.15
C GLU A 435 -8.64 -29.52 9.63
N VAL A 436 -7.52 -30.02 9.12
CA VAL A 436 -7.25 -30.11 7.66
C VAL A 436 -8.30 -30.96 6.97
N ALA A 437 -8.69 -32.10 7.54
CA ALA A 437 -9.74 -32.96 6.98
C ALA A 437 -11.08 -32.24 6.85
N ARG A 438 -11.46 -31.45 7.88
CA ARG A 438 -12.68 -30.63 7.86
C ARG A 438 -12.58 -29.47 6.88
N LEU A 439 -11.39 -28.89 6.71
CA LEU A 439 -11.17 -27.83 5.73
C LEU A 439 -11.32 -28.35 4.30
N VAL A 440 -10.83 -29.55 4.02
CA VAL A 440 -11.07 -30.22 2.74
C VAL A 440 -12.56 -30.43 2.48
N GLU A 441 -13.33 -30.82 3.51
CA GLU A 441 -14.80 -30.92 3.41
C GLU A 441 -15.43 -29.55 3.08
N THR A 442 -14.95 -28.45 3.67
CA THR A 442 -15.45 -27.12 3.33
C THR A 442 -15.03 -26.61 1.95
N LEU A 443 -13.84 -27.00 1.49
CA LEU A 443 -13.39 -26.72 0.14
C LEU A 443 -14.25 -27.47 -0.89
N ASP A 444 -14.65 -28.72 -0.59
CA ASP A 444 -15.58 -29.46 -1.44
C ASP A 444 -16.98 -28.80 -1.47
N LYS A 445 -17.48 -28.38 -0.30
CA LYS A 445 -18.72 -27.55 -0.21
C LYS A 445 -18.59 -26.22 -0.95
N SER A 446 -17.38 -25.66 -1.07
CA SER A 446 -17.15 -24.44 -1.85
C SER A 446 -17.24 -24.70 -3.36
N LEU A 447 -16.77 -25.86 -3.83
CA LEU A 447 -16.98 -26.28 -5.22
C LEU A 447 -18.47 -26.44 -5.54
N ASP A 448 -19.25 -27.02 -4.62
CA ASP A 448 -20.68 -27.18 -4.82
C ASP A 448 -21.42 -25.83 -4.82
N ARG A 449 -20.96 -24.86 -4.03
CA ARG A 449 -21.46 -23.48 -4.11
C ARG A 449 -21.15 -22.82 -5.44
N ILE A 450 -19.95 -23.03 -6.00
CA ILE A 450 -19.60 -22.52 -7.34
C ILE A 450 -20.50 -23.15 -8.40
N LYS A 451 -20.74 -24.47 -8.34
CA LYS A 451 -21.69 -25.16 -9.24
C LYS A 451 -23.13 -24.63 -9.07
N ALA A 452 -23.55 -24.28 -7.85
CA ALA A 452 -24.87 -23.68 -7.62
C ALA A 452 -24.97 -22.26 -8.22
N VAL A 453 -23.90 -21.47 -8.19
CA VAL A 453 -23.86 -20.18 -8.89
C VAL A 453 -23.84 -20.37 -10.40
N GLU A 454 -23.14 -21.39 -10.89
CA GLU A 454 -23.15 -21.79 -12.31
C GLU A 454 -24.56 -22.15 -12.81
N THR A 455 -25.31 -22.94 -12.04
CA THR A 455 -26.69 -23.31 -12.40
C THR A 455 -27.65 -22.12 -12.36
N THR A 456 -27.54 -21.23 -11.37
CA THR A 456 -28.37 -20.01 -11.32
C THR A 456 -28.06 -19.07 -12.49
N ALA A 457 -26.78 -18.90 -12.85
CA ALA A 457 -26.38 -18.12 -14.02
C ALA A 457 -26.93 -18.72 -15.32
N GLU A 458 -26.91 -20.06 -15.44
CA GLU A 458 -27.44 -20.75 -16.61
C GLU A 458 -28.95 -20.62 -16.73
N LEU A 459 -29.68 -20.72 -15.60
CA LEU A 459 -31.13 -20.50 -15.57
C LEU A 459 -31.51 -19.07 -16.00
N GLU A 460 -30.76 -18.06 -15.55
CA GLU A 460 -30.98 -16.67 -16.00
C GLU A 460 -30.68 -16.51 -17.50
N ARG A 461 -29.64 -17.18 -18.01
CA ARG A 461 -29.32 -17.18 -19.45
C ARG A 461 -30.44 -17.82 -20.26
N THR A 462 -30.93 -18.99 -19.85
CA THR A 462 -32.03 -19.68 -20.54
C THR A 462 -33.31 -18.86 -20.51
N ALA A 463 -33.63 -18.20 -19.38
CA ALA A 463 -34.78 -17.32 -19.28
C ALA A 463 -34.70 -16.13 -20.24
N LYS A 464 -33.52 -15.50 -20.38
CA LYS A 464 -33.29 -14.43 -21.36
C LYS A 464 -33.42 -14.93 -22.81
N ILE A 465 -32.92 -16.12 -23.10
CA ILE A 465 -33.06 -16.75 -24.44
C ILE A 465 -34.53 -17.01 -24.76
N ASP A 466 -35.31 -17.51 -23.80
CA ASP A 466 -36.74 -17.78 -23.99
C ASP A 466 -37.57 -16.51 -24.13
N GLN A 467 -37.22 -15.42 -23.42
CA GLN A 467 -37.82 -14.10 -23.63
C GLN A 467 -37.55 -13.60 -25.05
N LEU A 468 -36.30 -13.63 -25.50
CA LEU A 468 -35.93 -13.22 -26.86
C LEU A 468 -36.58 -14.10 -27.94
N ARG A 469 -36.74 -15.40 -27.68
CA ARG A 469 -37.47 -16.31 -28.56
C ARG A 469 -38.94 -15.87 -28.69
N LYS A 470 -39.63 -15.62 -27.56
CA LYS A 470 -41.01 -15.13 -27.53
C LYS A 470 -41.17 -13.78 -28.24
N ASP A 471 -40.24 -12.86 -28.03
CA ASP A 471 -40.25 -11.55 -28.69
C ASP A 471 -40.06 -11.65 -30.20
N ASN A 472 -39.17 -12.55 -30.65
CA ASN A 472 -38.95 -12.83 -32.07
C ASN A 472 -40.17 -13.50 -32.72
N GLU A 473 -40.85 -14.41 -32.01
CA GLU A 473 -42.11 -15.02 -32.45
C GLU A 473 -43.21 -13.96 -32.57
N ALA A 474 -43.38 -13.10 -31.57
CA ALA A 474 -44.34 -11.98 -31.60
C ALA A 474 -44.02 -10.98 -32.72
N PHE A 475 -42.75 -10.67 -32.96
CA PHE A 475 -42.32 -9.81 -34.07
C PHE A 475 -42.60 -10.45 -35.43
N THR A 476 -42.37 -11.76 -35.56
CA THR A 476 -42.68 -12.52 -36.79
C THR A 476 -44.19 -12.53 -37.04
N GLN A 477 -45.01 -12.74 -36.00
CA GLN A 477 -46.47 -12.67 -36.11
C GLN A 477 -46.97 -11.28 -36.53
N ARG A 478 -46.32 -10.20 -36.05
CA ARG A 478 -46.69 -8.81 -36.40
C ARG A 478 -46.23 -8.37 -37.79
N THR A 479 -45.06 -8.84 -38.26
CA THR A 479 -44.40 -8.27 -39.46
C THR A 479 -44.22 -9.28 -40.61
N GLY A 480 -44.52 -10.55 -40.39
CA GLY A 480 -44.31 -11.64 -41.36
C GLY A 480 -42.83 -11.95 -41.66
N ARG A 481 -41.88 -11.21 -41.09
CA ARG A 481 -40.44 -11.37 -41.33
C ARG A 481 -39.76 -12.00 -40.13
N ARG A 482 -38.98 -13.07 -40.36
CA ARG A 482 -38.19 -13.75 -39.33
C ARG A 482 -36.86 -13.04 -39.10
N ARG A 483 -36.51 -12.77 -37.84
CA ARG A 483 -35.17 -12.34 -37.43
C ARG A 483 -34.26 -13.57 -37.25
N LYS A 484 -32.99 -13.46 -37.65
CA LYS A 484 -31.98 -14.48 -37.33
C LYS A 484 -31.70 -14.44 -35.83
N PHE A 485 -31.81 -15.58 -35.16
CA PHE A 485 -31.60 -15.73 -33.72
C PHE A 485 -30.70 -16.93 -33.49
N ASP A 486 -29.51 -16.68 -32.93
CA ASP A 486 -28.53 -17.71 -32.61
C ASP A 486 -28.41 -17.85 -31.08
N PRO A 487 -29.03 -18.88 -30.46
CA PRO A 487 -29.02 -19.07 -29.01
C PRO A 487 -27.62 -19.25 -28.40
N ASN A 488 -26.67 -19.72 -29.22
CA ASN A 488 -25.30 -20.03 -28.79
C ASN A 488 -24.36 -18.81 -28.83
N SER A 489 -24.77 -17.71 -29.48
CA SER A 489 -23.96 -16.50 -29.59
C SER A 489 -24.16 -15.53 -28.41
N MET A 490 -25.10 -15.82 -27.51
CA MET A 490 -25.39 -14.98 -26.35
C MET A 490 -24.30 -15.16 -25.28
N PRO A 491 -23.59 -14.08 -24.89
CA PRO A 491 -22.57 -14.14 -23.84
C PRO A 491 -23.22 -14.34 -22.46
N GLY A 492 -22.52 -15.06 -21.57
CA GLY A 492 -22.95 -15.29 -20.18
C GLY A 492 -23.34 -16.74 -19.85
N GLY A 493 -23.93 -16.92 -18.66
CA GLY A 493 -24.34 -18.21 -18.10
C GLY A 493 -23.20 -19.02 -17.51
N ALA A 494 -23.35 -20.35 -17.52
CA ALA A 494 -22.43 -21.29 -16.88
C ALA A 494 -20.97 -21.15 -17.36
N LYS A 495 -20.80 -20.98 -18.68
CA LYS A 495 -19.47 -20.87 -19.31
C LYS A 495 -18.71 -19.63 -18.82
N ALA A 496 -19.39 -18.49 -18.69
CA ALA A 496 -18.77 -17.27 -18.20
C ALA A 496 -18.36 -17.41 -16.72
N VAL A 497 -19.19 -18.02 -15.89
CA VAL A 497 -18.86 -18.29 -14.48
C VAL A 497 -17.67 -19.23 -14.36
N ASN A 498 -17.63 -20.30 -15.17
CA ASN A 498 -16.52 -21.25 -15.19
C ASN A 498 -15.22 -20.59 -15.68
N ASP A 499 -15.27 -19.78 -16.74
CA ASP A 499 -14.10 -19.05 -17.24
C ASP A 499 -13.49 -18.13 -16.16
N ILE A 500 -14.32 -17.44 -15.37
CA ILE A 500 -13.87 -16.58 -14.27
C ILE A 500 -13.32 -17.42 -13.10
N MET A 501 -13.99 -18.52 -12.72
CA MET A 501 -13.64 -19.33 -11.55
C MET A 501 -12.62 -20.44 -11.80
N THR A 502 -12.22 -20.70 -13.05
CA THR A 502 -11.26 -21.75 -13.43
C THR A 502 -9.97 -21.73 -12.59
N PRO A 503 -9.34 -20.57 -12.31
CA PRO A 503 -8.14 -20.54 -11.47
C PRO A 503 -8.41 -21.04 -10.04
N LEU A 504 -9.57 -20.68 -9.49
CA LEU A 504 -9.96 -21.03 -8.13
C LEU A 504 -10.38 -22.51 -8.04
N THR A 505 -11.11 -23.03 -9.02
CA THR A 505 -11.43 -24.48 -9.07
C THR A 505 -10.16 -25.32 -9.20
N ARG A 506 -9.19 -24.88 -10.00
CA ARG A 506 -7.86 -25.51 -10.09
C ARG A 506 -7.10 -25.45 -8.76
N ALA A 507 -7.15 -24.33 -8.05
CA ALA A 507 -6.48 -24.17 -6.76
C ALA A 507 -7.08 -25.11 -5.69
N ILE A 508 -8.40 -25.21 -5.64
CA ILE A 508 -9.10 -26.14 -4.73
C ILE A 508 -8.75 -27.59 -5.08
N GLN A 509 -8.82 -27.97 -6.36
CA GLN A 509 -8.45 -29.32 -6.80
C GLN A 509 -7.02 -29.67 -6.43
N SER A 510 -6.07 -28.74 -6.62
CA SER A 510 -4.68 -28.94 -6.20
C SER A 510 -4.55 -29.15 -4.69
N ALA A 511 -5.29 -28.39 -3.87
CA ALA A 511 -5.29 -28.56 -2.41
C ALA A 511 -5.83 -29.93 -1.99
N ILE A 512 -6.97 -30.34 -2.57
CA ILE A 512 -7.59 -31.64 -2.31
C ILE A 512 -6.67 -32.79 -2.76
N ASP A 513 -6.06 -32.68 -3.93
CA ASP A 513 -5.18 -33.72 -4.47
C ASP A 513 -3.90 -33.87 -3.65
N GLN A 514 -3.31 -32.76 -3.18
CA GLN A 514 -2.14 -32.81 -2.29
C GLN A 514 -2.49 -33.43 -0.93
N TYR A 515 -3.64 -33.08 -0.36
CA TYR A 515 -4.13 -33.72 0.86
C TYR A 515 -4.35 -35.23 0.68
N ARG A 516 -5.00 -35.65 -0.42
CA ARG A 516 -5.24 -37.06 -0.73
C ARG A 516 -3.94 -37.85 -0.91
N LYS A 517 -2.95 -37.27 -1.59
CA LYS A 517 -1.61 -37.87 -1.74
C LYS A 517 -0.93 -38.05 -0.39
N ALA A 518 -0.89 -37.00 0.44
CA ALA A 518 -0.28 -37.08 1.77
C ALA A 518 -0.98 -38.11 2.66
N LEU A 519 -2.31 -38.19 2.61
CA LEU A 519 -3.09 -39.19 3.35
C LEU A 519 -2.77 -40.61 2.88
N GLN A 520 -2.65 -40.85 1.57
CA GLN A 520 -2.24 -42.15 1.02
C GLN A 520 -0.83 -42.54 1.45
N GLU A 521 0.11 -41.60 1.43
CA GLU A 521 1.49 -41.82 1.90
C GLU A 521 1.50 -42.20 3.39
N GLN A 522 0.75 -41.48 4.24
CA GLN A 522 0.62 -41.80 5.66
C GLN A 522 -0.01 -43.18 5.89
N MET A 523 -1.08 -43.53 5.16
CA MET A 523 -1.69 -44.85 5.22
C MET A 523 -0.74 -45.96 4.78
N SER A 524 0.15 -45.70 3.81
CA SER A 524 1.16 -46.67 3.38
C SER A 524 2.32 -46.83 4.37
N GLN A 525 2.61 -45.80 5.18
CA GLN A 525 3.67 -45.80 6.19
C GLN A 525 3.24 -46.39 7.53
N LEU A 526 1.93 -46.48 7.79
CA LEU A 526 1.40 -47.19 8.95
C LEU A 526 1.66 -48.69 8.77
N PRO A 527 2.53 -49.32 9.58
CA PRO A 527 2.75 -50.76 9.48
C PRO A 527 1.44 -51.46 9.82
N THR A 528 0.98 -52.34 8.94
CA THR A 528 -0.10 -53.28 9.22
C THR A 528 0.30 -54.10 10.45
N SER A 529 -0.31 -53.77 11.60
CA SER A 529 -0.17 -54.51 12.85
C SER A 529 -0.77 -55.90 12.75
#